data_AF-A0A9W9V452-F1
#
_entry.id   AF-A0A9W9V452-F1
#
_cell.length_a   1.000
_cell.length_b   1.000
_cell.length_c   1.000
_cell.angle_alpha   90.00
_cell.angle_beta   90.00
_cell.angle_gamma   90.00
#
_symmetry.space_group_name_H-M   'P 1'
#
loop_
_entity.id
_entity.type
_entity.pdbx_description
1 polymer ?
#
loop_
_entity_poly.entity_id
_entity_poly.type
_entity_poly.pdbx_seq_one_letter_code
_entity_poly.pdbx_strand_id
1 'polypeptide(L)'
;MSSSHPDAAFATNFPTTTLDILARDLSTSLSRATRHALYDKVAVLALHWVNDDRGVDLVESELLHLFERVYRFNVQTYVIPLVTTQLDFIKFLDGWLKENQGERALRIIIYSGHARAGRTKNTEWFLAGRTDRYGNLYGPRLNWWLIRGTLNTYPGETCHIFDCCSGRSLALGTHGVGELIASLWVGGLCYRGARFVLDAGLA
;
A
#
# COMPACT_ATOMS: atom_id res chain seq x y z
N MET A 1 8.96 -44.31 43.57
CA MET A 1 8.80 -42.96 42.99
C MET A 1 9.80 -42.84 41.85
N SER A 2 9.33 -42.97 40.62
CA SER A 2 10.15 -42.87 39.40
C SER A 2 10.07 -41.43 38.91
N SER A 3 11.21 -40.73 38.86
CA SER A 3 11.34 -39.37 38.34
C SER A 3 11.98 -39.45 36.97
N SER A 4 11.15 -39.47 35.92
CA SER A 4 11.60 -39.33 34.54
C SER A 4 11.84 -37.85 34.23
N HIS A 5 13.08 -37.38 34.36
CA HIS A 5 13.48 -36.10 33.78
C HIS A 5 13.72 -36.27 32.26
N PRO A 6 13.10 -35.44 31.40
CA PRO A 6 13.38 -35.44 29.98
C PRO A 6 14.54 -34.49 29.70
N ASP A 7 15.78 -34.91 29.96
CA ASP A 7 16.99 -34.15 29.58
C ASP A 7 17.14 -33.98 28.06
N ALA A 8 16.29 -34.65 27.27
CA ALA A 8 16.25 -34.56 25.82
C ALA A 8 15.46 -33.34 25.28
N ALA A 9 14.75 -32.59 26.11
CA ALA A 9 13.89 -31.48 25.64
C ALA A 9 14.69 -30.21 25.24
N PHE A 10 15.95 -30.09 25.66
CA PHE A 10 16.81 -28.94 25.38
C PHE A 10 18.03 -29.27 24.51
N ALA A 11 18.05 -30.42 23.84
CA ALA A 11 19.03 -30.71 22.80
C ALA A 11 18.75 -29.79 21.59
N THR A 12 19.26 -28.56 21.67
CA THR A 12 19.33 -27.63 20.57
C THR A 12 20.38 -28.17 19.60
N ASN A 13 19.91 -28.81 18.54
CA ASN A 13 20.73 -29.03 17.35
C ASN A 13 21.13 -27.66 16.86
N PHE A 14 22.31 -27.17 17.23
CA PHE A 14 22.90 -26.03 16.56
C PHE A 14 23.25 -26.50 15.15
N PRO A 15 22.56 -26.02 14.09
CA PRO A 15 23.00 -26.33 12.76
C PRO A 15 24.40 -25.74 12.62
N THR A 16 25.40 -26.60 12.38
CA THR A 16 26.79 -26.21 12.12
C THR A 16 26.83 -25.40 10.83
N THR A 17 26.49 -24.12 10.94
CA THR A 17 26.53 -23.17 9.84
C THR A 17 28.00 -22.88 9.63
N THR A 18 28.59 -23.46 8.58
CA THR A 18 29.95 -23.10 8.19
C THR A 18 29.97 -21.64 7.77
N LEU A 19 31.12 -20.98 7.94
CA LEU A 19 31.33 -19.59 7.51
C LEU A 19 30.92 -19.40 6.03
N ASP A 20 31.10 -20.42 5.19
CA ASP A 20 30.71 -20.41 3.79
C ASP A 20 29.19 -20.38 3.59
N ILE A 21 28.44 -21.12 4.40
CA ILE A 21 26.96 -21.09 4.37
C ILE A 21 26.47 -19.73 4.83
N LEU A 22 27.05 -19.19 5.91
CA LEU A 22 26.70 -17.85 6.39
C LEU A 22 27.02 -16.77 5.36
N ALA A 23 28.20 -16.80 4.73
CA ALA A 23 28.59 -15.84 3.70
C ALA A 23 27.69 -15.95 2.46
N ARG A 24 27.30 -17.16 2.07
CA ARG A 24 26.39 -17.40 0.96
C ARG A 24 24.96 -16.94 1.27
N ASP A 25 24.47 -17.19 2.47
CA ASP A 25 23.14 -16.75 2.91
C ASP A 25 23.09 -15.24 3.10
N LEU A 26 24.16 -14.64 3.61
CA LEU A 26 24.31 -13.18 3.73
C LEU A 26 24.39 -12.54 2.35
N SER A 27 25.20 -13.07 1.43
CA SER A 27 25.28 -12.57 0.05
C SER A 27 23.97 -12.77 -0.71
N THR A 28 23.26 -13.87 -0.47
CA THR A 28 21.94 -14.13 -1.06
C THR A 28 20.89 -13.20 -0.49
N SER A 29 20.90 -12.95 0.81
CA SER A 29 19.97 -12.03 1.48
C SER A 29 20.28 -10.59 1.11
N LEU A 30 21.56 -10.23 1.05
CA LEU A 30 22.04 -8.92 0.61
C LEU A 30 21.67 -8.71 -0.85
N SER A 31 21.99 -9.61 -1.78
CA SER A 31 21.58 -9.47 -3.19
C SER A 31 20.06 -9.46 -3.39
N ARG A 32 19.30 -10.14 -2.53
CA ARG A 32 17.84 -10.05 -2.52
C ARG A 32 17.33 -8.71 -1.97
N ALA A 33 17.98 -8.17 -0.95
CA ALA A 33 17.66 -6.88 -0.34
C ALA A 33 18.14 -5.69 -1.20
N THR A 34 19.31 -5.80 -1.84
CA THR A 34 19.99 -4.77 -2.64
C THR A 34 19.66 -4.83 -4.12
N ARG A 35 18.72 -5.70 -4.53
CA ARG A 35 17.97 -5.55 -5.80
C ARG A 35 17.09 -4.29 -5.81
N HIS A 36 17.52 -3.21 -5.17
CA HIS A 36 16.96 -1.87 -5.26
C HIS A 36 17.01 -1.27 -6.69
N ALA A 37 17.48 -2.01 -7.68
CA ALA A 37 17.26 -1.71 -9.10
C ALA A 37 16.10 -2.54 -9.70
N LEU A 38 15.04 -2.85 -8.96
CA LEU A 38 13.81 -3.37 -9.59
C LEU A 38 13.14 -2.30 -10.46
N TYR A 39 13.17 -1.06 -10.00
CA TYR A 39 12.58 0.08 -10.70
C TYR A 39 13.62 1.18 -10.90
N ASP A 40 13.65 1.74 -12.11
CA ASP A 40 14.48 2.91 -12.45
C ASP A 40 13.79 4.22 -12.02
N LYS A 41 12.46 4.16 -11.82
CA LYS A 41 11.63 5.30 -11.46
C LYS A 41 10.57 4.88 -10.45
N VAL A 42 10.48 5.59 -9.33
CA VAL A 42 9.41 5.42 -8.35
C VAL A 42 8.70 6.76 -8.15
N ALA A 43 7.39 6.77 -8.36
CA ALA A 43 6.53 7.94 -8.17
C ALA A 43 5.43 7.63 -7.17
N VAL A 44 5.17 8.56 -6.24
CA VAL A 44 4.18 8.46 -5.19
C VAL A 44 3.15 9.56 -5.37
N LEU A 45 1.87 9.19 -5.41
CA LEU A 45 0.74 10.10 -5.45
C LEU A 45 -0.09 9.91 -4.19
N ALA A 46 -0.18 10.94 -3.36
CA ALA A 46 -1.03 10.97 -2.19
C ALA A 46 -2.36 11.69 -2.49
N LEU A 47 -3.44 11.12 -2.01
CA LEU A 47 -4.81 11.52 -2.32
C LEU A 47 -5.60 11.65 -1.02
N HIS A 48 -6.14 12.84 -0.79
CA HIS A 48 -7.14 13.06 0.25
C HIS A 48 -8.15 14.11 -0.24
N TRP A 49 -9.32 14.14 0.37
CA TRP A 49 -10.34 15.12 0.01
C TRP A 49 -10.14 16.45 0.74
N VAL A 50 -10.48 17.56 0.10
CA VAL A 50 -10.42 18.89 0.73
C VAL A 50 -11.36 19.02 1.94
N ASN A 51 -12.44 18.23 2.00
CA ASN A 51 -13.36 18.19 3.14
C ASN A 51 -13.09 17.01 4.08
N ASP A 52 -11.87 16.47 4.08
CA ASP A 52 -11.49 15.45 5.06
C ASP A 52 -11.83 15.90 6.50
N ASP A 53 -12.39 14.98 7.29
CA ASP A 53 -12.77 15.22 8.68
C ASP A 53 -11.89 14.45 9.68
N ARG A 54 -10.78 13.87 9.22
CA ARG A 54 -9.83 13.09 10.02
C ARG A 54 -8.48 13.78 10.25
N GLY A 55 -8.17 14.86 9.53
CA GLY A 55 -6.86 15.51 9.62
C GLY A 55 -5.75 14.62 9.08
N VAL A 56 -6.02 13.93 7.96
CA VAL A 56 -5.06 12.99 7.35
C VAL A 56 -3.84 13.68 6.73
N ASP A 57 -3.91 14.99 6.52
CA ASP A 57 -2.90 15.82 5.88
C ASP A 57 -1.56 15.77 6.62
N LEU A 58 -1.57 15.77 7.96
CA LEU A 58 -0.35 15.72 8.76
C LEU A 58 0.40 14.40 8.60
N VAL A 59 -0.32 13.28 8.78
CA VAL A 59 0.28 11.93 8.68
C VAL A 59 0.73 11.63 7.25
N GLU A 60 -0.07 12.04 6.26
CA GLU A 60 0.29 11.93 4.84
C GLU A 60 1.58 12.71 4.55
N SER A 61 1.70 13.95 5.04
CA SER A 61 2.88 14.79 4.83
C SER A 61 4.14 14.17 5.43
N GLU A 62 4.06 13.61 6.64
CA GLU A 62 5.20 12.90 7.26
C GLU A 62 5.63 11.68 6.44
N LEU A 63 4.67 10.90 5.94
CA LEU A 63 4.96 9.74 5.09
C LEU A 63 5.60 10.15 3.76
N LEU A 64 5.10 11.20 3.13
CA LEU A 64 5.68 11.72 1.88
C LEU A 64 7.08 12.29 2.10
N HIS A 65 7.32 12.99 3.21
CA HIS A 65 8.66 13.44 3.56
C HIS A 65 9.63 12.27 3.75
N LEU A 66 9.17 11.15 4.29
CA LEU A 66 9.98 9.93 4.39
C LEU A 66 10.29 9.35 3.00
N PHE A 67 9.30 9.24 2.13
CA PHE A 67 9.50 8.78 0.74
C PHE A 67 10.47 9.66 -0.05
N GLU A 68 10.35 10.98 0.10
CA GLU A 68 11.21 11.94 -0.58
C GLU A 68 12.63 11.94 0.01
N ARG A 69 12.77 12.05 1.34
CA ARG A 69 14.07 12.27 1.99
C ARG A 69 14.91 11.00 2.08
N VAL A 70 14.29 9.88 2.44
CA VAL A 70 15.00 8.61 2.69
C VAL A 70 15.11 7.81 1.40
N TYR A 71 14.01 7.67 0.66
CA TYR A 71 13.97 6.82 -0.53
C TYR A 71 14.18 7.58 -1.85
N ARG A 72 14.22 8.92 -1.83
CA ARG A 72 14.42 9.77 -3.02
C ARG A 72 13.37 9.53 -4.10
N PHE A 73 12.15 9.17 -3.71
CA PHE A 73 11.04 8.99 -4.65
C PHE A 73 10.49 10.33 -5.11
N ASN A 74 9.91 10.36 -6.32
CA ASN A 74 9.16 11.51 -6.78
C ASN A 74 7.80 11.52 -6.09
N VAL A 75 7.51 12.53 -5.26
CA VAL A 75 6.27 12.59 -4.48
C VAL A 75 5.36 13.71 -4.97
N GLN A 76 4.06 13.48 -4.97
CA GLN A 76 3.05 14.48 -5.29
C GLN A 76 1.81 14.27 -4.42
N THR A 77 1.22 15.37 -3.95
CA THR A 77 -0.09 15.37 -3.30
C THR A 77 -1.15 15.92 -4.25
N TYR A 78 -2.32 15.30 -4.27
CA TYR A 78 -3.50 15.81 -4.94
C TYR A 78 -4.68 15.85 -3.97
N VAL A 79 -5.02 17.08 -3.56
CA VAL A 79 -6.18 17.34 -2.70
C VAL A 79 -7.42 17.36 -3.58
N ILE A 80 -8.29 16.37 -3.45
CA ILE A 80 -9.48 16.18 -4.29
C ILE A 80 -10.52 17.29 -3.99
N PRO A 81 -10.83 18.16 -4.96
CA PRO A 81 -11.84 19.21 -4.77
C PRO A 81 -13.27 18.64 -4.65
N LEU A 82 -14.18 19.37 -3.98
CA LEU A 82 -15.58 18.93 -3.82
C LEU A 82 -16.39 18.93 -5.11
N VAL A 83 -15.99 19.75 -6.07
CA VAL A 83 -16.65 19.84 -7.39
C VAL A 83 -16.13 18.79 -8.38
N THR A 84 -15.18 17.95 -7.96
CA THR A 84 -14.55 16.95 -8.83
C THR A 84 -15.56 15.91 -9.29
N THR A 85 -15.72 15.79 -10.60
CA THR A 85 -16.44 14.66 -11.18
C THR A 85 -15.52 13.46 -11.33
N GLN A 86 -16.10 12.27 -11.45
CA GLN A 86 -15.38 11.04 -11.77
C GLN A 86 -14.47 11.22 -13.01
N LEU A 87 -14.95 11.91 -14.04
CA LEU A 87 -14.22 12.12 -15.28
C LEU A 87 -13.04 13.09 -15.10
N ASP A 88 -13.21 14.15 -14.33
CA ASP A 88 -12.15 15.13 -14.08
C ASP A 88 -10.99 14.48 -13.31
N PHE A 89 -11.32 13.65 -12.32
CA PHE A 89 -10.31 12.89 -11.60
C PHE A 89 -9.57 11.89 -12.51
N ILE A 90 -10.30 11.16 -13.37
CA ILE A 90 -9.68 10.25 -14.34
C ILE A 90 -8.74 11.01 -15.28
N LYS A 91 -9.13 12.20 -15.78
CA LYS A 91 -8.26 13.02 -16.64
C LYS A 91 -6.99 13.49 -15.94
N PHE A 92 -7.10 13.95 -14.69
CA PHE A 92 -5.94 14.30 -13.88
C PHE A 92 -5.00 13.10 -13.73
N LEU A 93 -5.56 11.96 -13.31
CA LEU A 93 -4.80 10.74 -13.08
C LEU A 93 -4.16 10.22 -14.37
N ASP A 94 -4.85 10.31 -15.50
CA ASP A 94 -4.31 9.94 -16.82
C ASP A 94 -3.05 10.74 -17.18
N GLY A 95 -3.06 12.05 -16.92
CA GLY A 95 -1.88 12.90 -17.09
C GLY A 95 -0.73 12.46 -16.18
N TRP A 96 -1.02 12.25 -14.90
CA TRP A 96 -0.02 11.80 -13.93
C TRP A 96 0.59 10.44 -14.28
N LEU A 97 -0.24 9.48 -14.73
CA LEU A 97 0.20 8.15 -15.15
C LEU A 97 1.10 8.22 -16.38
N LYS A 98 0.75 9.04 -17.38
CA LYS A 98 1.55 9.24 -18.60
C LYS A 98 2.94 9.76 -18.29
N GLU A 99 3.06 10.68 -17.33
CA GLU A 99 4.34 11.23 -16.90
C GLU A 99 5.16 10.21 -16.11
N ASN A 100 4.51 9.24 -15.45
CA ASN A 100 5.13 8.26 -14.54
C ASN A 100 5.04 6.80 -15.04
N GLN A 101 4.99 6.60 -16.36
CA GLN A 101 5.01 5.29 -16.99
C GLN A 101 6.43 4.79 -17.31
N GLY A 102 6.58 3.48 -17.49
CA GLY A 102 7.83 2.84 -17.91
C GLY A 102 7.87 1.36 -17.50
N GLU A 103 8.58 0.52 -18.25
CA GLU A 103 8.64 -0.93 -17.98
C GLU A 103 9.20 -1.27 -16.59
N ARG A 104 10.11 -0.42 -16.10
CA ARG A 104 10.72 -0.50 -14.77
C ARG A 104 10.31 0.69 -13.90
N ALA A 105 9.06 1.13 -14.03
CA ALA A 105 8.49 2.16 -13.16
C ALA A 105 7.59 1.54 -12.09
N LEU A 106 7.67 2.05 -10.85
CA LEU A 106 6.72 1.78 -9.77
C LEU A 106 5.92 3.05 -9.47
N ARG A 107 4.60 2.94 -9.49
CA ARG A 107 3.68 3.99 -9.09
C ARG A 107 3.00 3.59 -7.79
N ILE A 108 3.20 4.36 -6.73
CA ILE A 108 2.54 4.15 -5.45
C ILE A 108 1.42 5.17 -5.35
N ILE A 109 0.17 4.71 -5.21
CA ILE A 109 -0.98 5.59 -5.03
C ILE A 109 -1.51 5.37 -3.62
N ILE A 110 -1.47 6.43 -2.84
CA ILE A 110 -1.88 6.46 -1.45
C ILE A 110 -3.18 7.24 -1.38
N TYR A 111 -4.21 6.66 -0.77
CA TYR A 111 -5.42 7.40 -0.44
C TYR A 111 -5.69 7.32 1.06
N SER A 112 -5.90 8.49 1.64
CA SER A 112 -6.19 8.68 3.05
C SER A 112 -7.58 9.30 3.19
N GLY A 113 -8.47 8.64 3.94
CA GLY A 113 -9.83 9.15 4.16
C GLY A 113 -10.88 8.06 4.34
N HIS A 114 -12.11 8.35 3.96
CA HIS A 114 -13.20 7.38 4.04
C HIS A 114 -13.36 6.62 2.75
N ALA A 115 -13.72 5.35 2.89
CA ALA A 115 -14.10 4.54 1.76
C ALA A 115 -15.22 3.59 2.15
N ARG A 116 -15.99 3.10 1.18
CA ARG A 116 -17.04 2.11 1.43
C ARG A 116 -17.34 1.32 0.17
N ALA A 117 -17.58 0.02 0.32
CA ALA A 117 -18.15 -0.78 -0.75
C ALA A 117 -19.59 -0.36 -1.06
N GLY A 118 -19.98 -0.43 -2.33
CA GLY A 118 -21.35 -0.22 -2.77
C GLY A 118 -22.29 -1.28 -2.20
N ARG A 119 -23.59 -1.00 -2.26
CA ARG A 119 -24.64 -1.90 -1.73
C ARG A 119 -24.94 -3.05 -2.69
N THR A 120 -24.55 -2.94 -3.95
CA THR A 120 -24.93 -3.83 -5.05
C THR A 120 -23.70 -4.34 -5.78
N LYS A 121 -23.37 -5.61 -5.56
CA LYS A 121 -22.23 -6.37 -6.15
C LYS A 121 -20.84 -5.90 -5.69
N ASN A 122 -19.90 -6.84 -5.63
CA ASN A 122 -18.47 -6.67 -5.27
C ASN A 122 -17.66 -5.76 -6.24
N THR A 123 -18.32 -4.93 -7.03
CA THR A 123 -17.73 -4.14 -8.13
C THR A 123 -17.79 -2.64 -7.90
N GLU A 124 -18.27 -2.20 -6.74
CA GLU A 124 -18.39 -0.79 -6.40
C GLU A 124 -17.60 -0.50 -5.13
N TRP A 125 -16.61 0.38 -5.22
CA TRP A 125 -15.86 0.85 -4.06
C TRP A 125 -15.66 2.35 -4.18
N PHE A 126 -16.21 3.09 -3.22
CA PHE A 126 -16.30 4.54 -3.26
C PHE A 126 -15.36 5.18 -2.24
N LEU A 127 -14.69 6.25 -2.66
CA LEU A 127 -13.86 7.12 -1.84
C LEU A 127 -14.61 8.42 -1.54
N ALA A 128 -14.58 8.91 -0.31
CA ALA A 128 -15.15 10.20 0.08
C ALA A 128 -14.39 10.83 1.26
N GLY A 129 -14.49 12.16 1.39
CA GLY A 129 -13.83 12.89 2.47
C GLY A 129 -14.55 12.82 3.82
N ARG A 130 -15.84 12.45 3.85
CA ARG A 130 -16.63 12.46 5.09
C ARG A 130 -17.56 11.27 5.21
N THR A 131 -17.96 10.99 6.44
CA THR A 131 -19.07 10.08 6.75
C THR A 131 -20.14 10.76 7.60
N ASP A 132 -21.39 10.30 7.49
CA ASP A 132 -22.46 10.66 8.42
C ASP A 132 -22.28 9.95 9.79
N ARG A 133 -23.16 10.27 10.74
CA ARG A 133 -23.18 9.65 12.09
C ARG A 133 -23.43 8.13 12.08
N TYR A 134 -23.83 7.57 10.95
CA TYR A 134 -24.10 6.14 10.76
C TYR A 134 -22.98 5.45 9.95
N GLY A 135 -21.88 6.17 9.66
CA GLY A 135 -20.75 5.67 8.88
C GLY A 135 -21.01 5.55 7.38
N ASN A 136 -22.07 6.15 6.85
CA ASN A 136 -22.29 6.21 5.40
C ASN A 136 -21.48 7.36 4.82
N LEU A 137 -20.91 7.15 3.62
CA LEU A 137 -20.18 8.22 2.93
C LEU A 137 -21.08 9.43 2.71
N TYR A 138 -20.57 10.63 2.96
CA TYR A 138 -21.32 11.88 2.83
C TYR A 138 -20.61 12.83 1.86
N GLY A 139 -21.37 13.49 1.00
CA GLY A 139 -20.85 14.41 -0.01
C GLY A 139 -20.35 13.73 -1.30
N PRO A 140 -19.46 14.39 -2.06
CA PRO A 140 -18.88 13.89 -3.31
C PRO A 140 -18.17 12.55 -3.11
N ARG A 141 -18.23 11.69 -4.14
CA ARG A 141 -17.65 10.34 -4.10
C ARG A 141 -16.99 10.00 -5.41
N LEU A 142 -15.88 9.27 -5.35
CA LEU A 142 -15.23 8.68 -6.52
C LEU A 142 -15.37 7.16 -6.49
N ASN A 143 -15.78 6.56 -7.60
CA ASN A 143 -15.79 5.10 -7.73
C ASN A 143 -14.39 4.64 -8.16
N TRP A 144 -13.63 4.10 -7.21
CA TRP A 144 -12.27 3.63 -7.46
C TRP A 144 -12.20 2.45 -8.42
N TRP A 145 -13.25 1.63 -8.49
CA TRP A 145 -13.26 0.48 -9.41
C TRP A 145 -13.12 0.92 -10.87
N LEU A 146 -13.81 2.01 -11.24
CA LEU A 146 -13.70 2.61 -12.57
C LEU A 146 -12.31 3.23 -12.80
N ILE A 147 -11.72 3.82 -11.76
CA ILE A 147 -10.39 4.43 -11.80
C ILE A 147 -9.31 3.36 -12.01
N ARG A 148 -9.44 2.21 -11.34
CA ARG A 148 -8.49 1.08 -11.45
C ARG A 148 -8.37 0.57 -12.88
N GLY A 149 -9.45 0.59 -13.66
CA GLY A 149 -9.41 0.24 -15.07
C GLY A 149 -8.39 1.06 -15.86
N THR A 150 -8.28 2.36 -15.57
CA THR A 150 -7.30 3.28 -16.19
C THR A 150 -5.88 3.06 -15.67
N LEU A 151 -5.71 2.67 -14.41
CA LEU A 151 -4.38 2.45 -13.82
C LEU A 151 -3.61 1.31 -14.49
N ASN A 152 -4.32 0.29 -14.93
CA ASN A 152 -3.74 -0.93 -15.49
C ASN A 152 -3.38 -0.82 -16.99
N THR A 153 -3.67 0.31 -17.64
CA THR A 153 -3.37 0.50 -19.07
C THR A 153 -1.94 0.97 -19.32
N TYR A 154 -1.21 1.40 -18.29
CA TYR A 154 0.12 2.02 -18.42
C TYR A 154 1.25 1.04 -18.07
N PRO A 155 2.36 1.00 -18.84
CA PRO A 155 3.52 0.17 -18.54
C PRO A 155 4.12 0.45 -17.17
N GLY A 156 4.53 -0.60 -16.46
CA GLY A 156 5.09 -0.54 -15.10
C GLY A 156 4.12 -1.06 -14.06
N GLU A 157 4.57 -1.11 -12.81
CA GLU A 157 3.81 -1.65 -11.69
C GLU A 157 3.13 -0.54 -10.90
N THR A 158 1.97 -0.84 -10.32
CA THR A 158 1.21 0.08 -9.49
C THR A 158 0.93 -0.56 -8.14
N CYS A 159 1.30 0.11 -7.05
CA CYS A 159 0.98 -0.25 -5.67
C CYS A 159 -0.10 0.70 -5.14
N HIS A 160 -1.09 0.16 -4.42
CA HIS A 160 -2.17 0.94 -3.83
C HIS A 160 -2.13 0.82 -2.31
N ILE A 161 -2.07 1.97 -1.63
CA ILE A 161 -2.13 2.06 -0.18
C ILE A 161 -3.42 2.81 0.19
N PHE A 162 -4.33 2.14 0.89
CA PHE A 162 -5.57 2.75 1.35
C PHE A 162 -5.58 2.84 2.87
N ASP A 163 -5.31 4.04 3.37
CA ASP A 163 -5.49 4.36 4.78
C ASP A 163 -6.94 4.74 5.05
N CYS A 164 -7.79 3.72 5.19
CA CYS A 164 -9.21 3.90 5.42
C CYS A 164 -9.77 2.81 6.36
N CYS A 165 -10.63 3.22 7.29
CA CYS A 165 -11.25 2.31 8.26
C CYS A 165 -12.16 1.22 7.64
N SER A 166 -12.35 1.20 6.32
CA SER A 166 -13.21 0.25 5.58
C SER A 166 -12.45 -0.58 4.54
N GLY A 167 -11.12 -0.70 4.65
CA GLY A 167 -10.27 -1.43 3.71
C GLY A 167 -10.59 -2.92 3.49
N ARG A 168 -11.45 -3.52 4.34
CA ARG A 168 -11.77 -4.97 4.31
C ARG A 168 -12.46 -5.44 3.02
N SER A 169 -13.13 -4.56 2.28
CA SER A 169 -13.94 -4.98 1.11
C SER A 169 -13.21 -4.98 -0.23
N LEU A 170 -11.99 -4.42 -0.30
CA LEU A 170 -11.20 -4.34 -1.53
C LEU A 170 -10.32 -5.59 -1.74
N ALA A 171 -9.99 -6.30 -0.67
CA ALA A 171 -9.14 -7.50 -0.69
C ALA A 171 -9.81 -8.75 -1.32
N LEU A 172 -11.08 -8.66 -1.75
CA LEU A 172 -11.88 -9.82 -2.20
C LEU A 172 -11.91 -10.02 -3.73
N GLY A 173 -11.19 -9.22 -4.51
CA GLY A 173 -11.14 -9.33 -5.97
C GLY A 173 -9.79 -9.84 -6.48
N THR A 174 -9.60 -11.16 -6.54
CA THR A 174 -8.43 -11.81 -7.15
C THR A 174 -8.40 -11.57 -8.66
N HIS A 175 -7.76 -10.51 -9.15
CA HIS A 175 -7.26 -10.44 -10.53
C HIS A 175 -6.06 -9.47 -10.60
N GLY A 176 -5.00 -9.95 -11.27
CA GLY A 176 -3.61 -9.56 -11.08
C GLY A 176 -3.20 -8.19 -11.61
N VAL A 177 -1.95 -7.86 -11.25
CA VAL A 177 -1.23 -6.59 -11.42
C VAL A 177 -1.74 -5.50 -10.46
N GLY A 178 -1.15 -5.49 -9.26
CA GLY A 178 -1.33 -4.43 -8.26
C GLY A 178 -1.39 -4.97 -6.83
N GLU A 179 -0.43 -4.58 -5.99
CA GLU A 179 -0.45 -4.89 -4.55
C GLU A 179 -1.35 -3.88 -3.81
N LEU A 180 -2.21 -4.39 -2.95
CA LEU A 180 -3.15 -3.61 -2.15
C LEU A 180 -2.75 -3.70 -0.68
N ILE A 181 -2.35 -2.57 -0.09
CA ILE A 181 -2.08 -2.45 1.33
C ILE A 181 -3.19 -1.60 1.94
N ALA A 182 -3.95 -2.16 2.87
CA ALA A 182 -4.96 -1.42 3.62
C ALA A 182 -4.65 -1.46 5.12
N SER A 183 -4.52 -0.30 5.75
CA SER A 183 -4.41 -0.19 7.21
C SER A 183 -5.82 -0.15 7.82
N LEU A 184 -6.16 -1.19 8.60
CA LEU A 184 -7.29 -1.17 9.52
C LEU A 184 -6.75 -0.80 10.91
N TRP A 185 -7.36 0.18 11.57
CA TRP A 185 -7.10 0.46 12.99
C TRP A 185 -7.69 -0.59 13.95
N VAL A 186 -7.92 -1.82 13.46
CA VAL A 186 -8.23 -3.00 14.28
C VAL A 186 -7.64 -4.23 13.58
N GLY A 187 -6.52 -4.75 14.08
CA GLY A 187 -6.00 -6.09 13.76
C GLY A 187 -5.56 -6.29 12.31
N GLY A 188 -4.24 -6.24 12.08
CA GLY A 188 -3.63 -6.39 10.77
C GLY A 188 -4.03 -7.65 10.01
N LEU A 189 -4.37 -7.45 8.73
CA LEU A 189 -4.32 -8.50 7.71
C LEU A 189 -3.54 -7.96 6.50
N CYS A 190 -2.28 -8.35 6.41
CA CYS A 190 -1.46 -8.21 5.21
C CYS A 190 -1.71 -9.46 4.34
N TYR A 191 -2.33 -9.29 3.16
CA TYR A 191 -2.55 -10.41 2.24
C TYR A 191 -1.28 -10.65 1.42
N ARG A 192 -0.74 -11.87 1.53
CA ARG A 192 0.52 -12.30 0.88
C ARG A 192 0.38 -12.29 -0.66
N GLY A 193 1.07 -11.36 -1.30
CA GLY A 193 1.23 -11.28 -2.75
C GLY A 193 2.53 -10.62 -3.21
N ALA A 194 3.15 -9.76 -2.39
CA ALA A 194 4.56 -9.41 -2.50
C ALA A 194 5.14 -9.15 -1.11
N ARG A 195 6.46 -9.23 -1.02
CA ARG A 195 7.23 -9.29 0.22
C ARG A 195 7.79 -7.89 0.50
N PHE A 196 6.92 -6.94 0.80
CA PHE A 196 7.33 -5.66 1.40
C PHE A 196 7.33 -5.82 2.92
N VAL A 197 8.53 -6.03 3.48
CA VAL A 197 8.78 -5.88 4.91
C VAL A 197 9.20 -4.42 5.11
N LEU A 198 8.27 -3.57 5.54
CA LEU A 198 8.64 -2.31 6.19
C LEU A 198 9.12 -2.69 7.59
N ASP A 199 10.42 -2.94 7.72
CA ASP A 199 11.05 -3.11 9.02
C ASP A 199 11.19 -1.72 9.63
N ALA A 200 10.15 -1.26 10.34
CA ALA A 200 10.24 -0.10 11.20
C ALA A 200 11.04 -0.52 12.45
N GLY A 201 12.36 -0.62 12.28
CA GLY A 201 13.31 -0.72 13.38
C GLY A 201 13.23 0.56 14.20
N LEU A 202 12.49 0.49 15.31
CA LEU A 202 12.64 1.41 16.43
C LEU A 202 14.10 1.35 16.91
N ALA A 203 14.77 2.50 16.83
CA ALA A 203 15.94 2.82 17.64
C ALA A 203 15.59 4.04 18.49
#